data_AF-A0A7K4NHD7-F1
#
_entry.id   AF-A0A7K4NHD7-F1
#
_cell.length_a   1.000
_cell.length_b   1.000
_cell.length_c   1.000
_cell.angle_alpha   90.00
_cell.angle_beta   90.00
_cell.angle_gamma   90.00
#
_symmetry.space_group_name_H-M   'P 1'
#
loop_
_entity.id
_entity.type
_entity.pdbx_description
1 polymer ?
#
loop_
_entity_poly.entity_id
_entity_poly.type
_entity_poly.pdbx_seq_one_letter_code
_entity_poly.pdbx_strand_id
1 'polypeptide(L)'
;MNVLDFFSSPIGLGHVTRDIAIANNFENISTNFVSGDGAAKILKNLDFKVQDVYNPPSFIVENGTLKSPARWLWNYYQYYKDCKKISQKILQEDNPYLVISDEDFASLTVAQKMKIPTVLITDVLETRFTKGLASFIEKKMNKSMHEIIKKCDIVILPENGDDQDNIRRVGPIVRQTNYSREELRKKNSFEKKTIVISIGGTDTGLFLIEKALDTISKINQDIEVILVSGPAISKKFENVRNLGFVDNLHELIFAADLLISLAGKST
;
A
#
# COMPACT_ATOMS: atom_id res chain seq x y z
N MET A 1 -19.47 0.72 -22.35
CA MET A 1 -18.70 -0.14 -21.42
C MET A 1 -18.79 0.55 -20.07
N ASN A 2 -19.24 -0.14 -19.02
CA ASN A 2 -19.42 0.47 -17.71
C ASN A 2 -18.03 0.67 -17.08
N VAL A 3 -17.63 1.91 -16.82
CA VAL A 3 -16.31 2.25 -16.26
C VAL A 3 -16.38 2.24 -14.75
N LEU A 4 -15.44 1.54 -14.12
CA LEU A 4 -15.22 1.56 -12.68
C LEU A 4 -13.98 2.40 -12.40
N ASP A 5 -14.10 3.33 -11.45
CA ASP A 5 -12.93 4.07 -10.95
C ASP A 5 -12.42 3.43 -9.66
N PHE A 6 -11.12 3.09 -9.67
CA PHE A 6 -10.44 2.48 -8.54
C PHE A 6 -9.37 3.44 -8.00
N PHE A 7 -9.66 4.06 -6.87
CA PHE A 7 -8.76 4.97 -6.18
C PHE A 7 -7.84 4.17 -5.26
N SER A 8 -6.56 4.09 -5.60
CA SER A 8 -5.55 3.36 -4.84
C SER A 8 -4.67 4.36 -4.08
N SER A 9 -4.64 4.27 -2.75
CA SER A 9 -3.77 5.12 -1.93
C SER A 9 -2.30 5.00 -2.37
N PRO A 10 -1.61 6.11 -2.71
CA PRO A 10 -0.19 6.08 -3.03
C PRO A 10 0.70 5.98 -1.78
N ILE A 11 0.12 6.05 -0.57
CA ILE A 11 0.86 6.03 0.69
C ILE A 11 1.19 4.59 1.06
N GLY A 12 2.35 4.13 0.61
CA GLY A 12 2.82 2.76 0.85
C GLY A 12 2.38 1.81 -0.26
N LEU A 13 3.33 1.03 -0.78
CA LEU A 13 3.08 0.14 -1.91
C LEU A 13 2.22 -1.08 -1.57
N GLY A 14 1.92 -1.30 -0.28
CA GLY A 14 1.02 -2.36 0.17
C GLY A 14 -0.38 -2.24 -0.45
N HIS A 15 -0.98 -1.03 -0.41
CA HIS A 15 -2.29 -0.74 -0.98
C HIS A 15 -2.36 -1.16 -2.45
N VAL A 16 -1.50 -0.61 -3.30
CA VAL A 16 -1.52 -0.92 -4.73
C VAL A 16 -1.26 -2.41 -5.03
N THR A 17 -0.42 -3.09 -4.25
CA THR A 17 -0.20 -4.54 -4.47
C THR A 17 -1.43 -5.38 -4.15
N ARG A 18 -2.20 -4.99 -3.13
CA ARG A 18 -3.50 -5.57 -2.78
C ARG A 18 -4.55 -5.24 -3.84
N ASP A 19 -4.59 -3.99 -4.30
CA ASP A 19 -5.52 -3.55 -5.34
C ASP A 19 -5.32 -4.28 -6.66
N ILE A 20 -4.07 -4.53 -7.05
CA ILE A 20 -3.73 -5.37 -8.20
C ILE A 20 -4.26 -6.80 -8.00
N ALA A 21 -4.12 -7.36 -6.80
CA ALA A 21 -4.65 -8.70 -6.51
C ALA A 21 -6.19 -8.74 -6.65
N ILE A 22 -6.89 -7.68 -6.24
CA ILE A 22 -8.34 -7.54 -6.41
C ILE A 22 -8.70 -7.41 -7.90
N ALA A 23 -8.08 -6.47 -8.60
CA ALA A 23 -8.40 -6.18 -10.00
C ALA A 23 -8.08 -7.35 -10.94
N ASN A 24 -7.08 -8.16 -10.63
CA ASN A 24 -6.78 -9.39 -11.39
C ASN A 24 -7.89 -10.44 -11.30
N ASN A 25 -8.81 -10.34 -10.34
CA ASN A 25 -9.99 -11.21 -10.23
C ASN A 25 -11.23 -10.62 -10.93
N PHE A 26 -11.14 -9.44 -11.55
CA PHE A 26 -12.26 -8.86 -12.26
C PHE A 26 -12.43 -9.49 -13.65
N GLU A 27 -13.62 -10.00 -13.92
CA GLU A 27 -14.00 -10.53 -15.23
C GLU A 27 -14.82 -9.49 -16.01
N ASN A 28 -14.34 -9.07 -17.17
CA ASN A 28 -15.03 -8.13 -18.07
C ASN A 28 -15.35 -6.75 -17.44
N ILE A 29 -14.61 -6.31 -16.43
CA ILE A 29 -14.71 -4.97 -15.84
C ILE A 29 -13.54 -4.13 -16.33
N SER A 30 -13.84 -2.99 -16.94
CA SER A 30 -12.82 -1.99 -17.28
C SER A 30 -12.57 -1.11 -16.06
N THR A 31 -11.33 -1.15 -15.56
CA THR A 31 -10.91 -0.39 -14.37
C THR A 31 -10.02 0.76 -14.79
N ASN A 32 -10.39 1.96 -14.34
CA ASN A 32 -9.60 3.17 -14.43
C ASN A 32 -9.02 3.46 -13.05
N PHE A 33 -7.73 3.17 -12.87
CA PHE A 33 -7.07 3.45 -11.62
C PHE A 33 -6.78 4.94 -11.46
N VAL A 34 -6.85 5.43 -10.23
CA VAL A 34 -6.42 6.77 -9.85
C VAL A 34 -5.47 6.62 -8.67
N SER A 35 -4.24 7.09 -8.82
CA SER A 35 -3.22 6.98 -7.78
C SER A 35 -2.12 8.03 -8.00
N GLY A 36 -0.92 7.77 -7.49
CA GLY A 36 0.23 8.65 -7.61
C GLY A 36 1.56 7.94 -7.42
N ASP A 37 2.63 8.54 -7.96
CA ASP A 37 4.02 8.21 -7.65
C ASP A 37 4.34 6.72 -7.88
N GLY A 38 5.00 6.04 -6.93
CA GLY A 38 5.39 4.64 -7.05
C GLY A 38 4.22 3.69 -7.32
N ALA A 39 3.04 3.97 -6.77
CA ALA A 39 1.86 3.13 -6.99
C ALA A 39 1.37 3.21 -8.44
N ALA A 40 1.26 4.42 -8.99
CA ALA A 40 0.89 4.61 -10.39
C ALA A 40 1.91 3.97 -11.35
N LYS A 41 3.21 4.00 -11.01
CA LYS A 41 4.26 3.35 -11.81
C LYS A 41 4.08 1.83 -11.88
N ILE A 42 3.75 1.17 -10.75
CA ILE A 42 3.50 -0.29 -10.73
C ILE A 42 2.30 -0.63 -11.61
N LEU A 43 1.21 0.13 -11.50
CA LEU A 43 0.01 -0.07 -12.31
C LEU A 43 0.31 0.07 -13.82
N LYS A 44 1.07 1.11 -14.21
CA LYS A 44 1.52 1.31 -15.61
C LYS A 44 2.36 0.15 -16.12
N ASN A 45 3.27 -0.37 -15.30
CA ASN A 45 4.14 -1.50 -15.67
C ASN A 45 3.36 -2.81 -15.91
N LEU A 46 2.16 -2.93 -15.35
CA LEU A 46 1.26 -4.07 -15.52
C LEU A 46 0.13 -3.78 -16.53
N ASP A 47 0.31 -2.75 -17.36
CA ASP A 47 -0.62 -2.34 -18.43
C ASP A 47 -2.02 -1.95 -17.94
N PHE A 48 -2.19 -1.60 -16.66
CA PHE A 48 -3.44 -1.02 -16.17
C PHE A 48 -3.60 0.42 -16.65
N LYS A 49 -4.84 0.81 -16.99
CA LYS A 49 -5.19 2.21 -17.18
C LYS A 49 -5.11 2.93 -15.83
N VAL A 50 -4.22 3.91 -15.71
CA VAL A 50 -4.04 4.68 -14.46
C VAL A 50 -3.80 6.16 -14.70
N GLN A 51 -4.45 6.98 -13.88
CA GLN A 51 -4.22 8.40 -13.75
C GLN A 51 -3.25 8.65 -12.58
N ASP A 52 -2.09 9.20 -12.91
CA ASP A 52 -1.00 9.50 -11.96
C ASP A 52 -1.10 10.96 -11.54
N VAL A 53 -1.94 11.23 -10.53
CA VAL A 53 -2.43 12.57 -10.19
C VAL A 53 -2.27 12.91 -8.70
N TYR A 54 -1.93 11.94 -7.86
CA TYR A 54 -1.71 12.15 -6.44
C TYR A 54 -0.24 12.34 -6.08
N ASN A 55 0.01 13.21 -5.10
CA ASN A 55 1.33 13.46 -4.55
C ASN A 55 1.22 13.55 -3.02
N PRO A 56 1.30 12.41 -2.30
CA PRO A 56 1.12 12.39 -0.87
C PRO A 56 2.29 13.04 -0.11
N PRO A 57 2.07 13.56 1.10
CA PRO A 57 3.17 14.04 1.93
C PRO A 57 4.03 12.89 2.45
N SER A 58 5.34 13.01 2.33
CA SER A 58 6.29 12.04 2.88
C SER A 58 6.33 12.08 4.41
N PHE A 59 6.51 10.92 5.04
CA PHE A 59 6.85 10.85 6.45
C PHE A 59 8.28 11.33 6.68
N ILE A 60 8.51 12.00 7.80
CA ILE A 60 9.87 12.34 8.26
C ILE A 60 10.22 11.33 9.35
N VAL A 61 11.14 10.40 9.07
CA VAL A 61 11.53 9.36 10.01
C VAL A 61 13.03 9.44 10.29
N GLU A 62 13.40 9.37 11.56
CA GLU A 62 14.80 9.21 11.96
C GLU A 62 14.91 7.99 12.88
N ASN A 63 15.80 7.05 12.55
CA ASN A 63 16.04 5.83 13.34
C ASN A 63 14.74 5.08 13.70
N GLY A 64 13.83 4.94 12.74
CA GLY A 64 12.54 4.26 12.93
C GLY A 64 11.49 5.06 13.72
N THR A 65 11.76 6.32 14.06
CA THR A 65 10.81 7.17 14.80
C THR A 65 10.25 8.28 13.92
N LEU A 66 8.92 8.38 13.85
CA LEU A 66 8.22 9.48 13.18
C LEU A 66 8.53 10.82 13.86
N LYS A 67 8.90 11.81 13.06
CA LYS A 67 9.17 13.18 13.47
C LYS A 67 8.07 14.11 13.00
N SER A 68 7.82 15.16 13.80
CA SER A 68 6.89 16.23 13.47
C SER A 68 5.48 15.74 13.03
N PRO A 69 4.81 14.85 13.79
CA PRO A 69 3.52 14.28 13.41
C PRO A 69 2.43 15.35 13.15
N ALA A 70 2.47 16.47 13.88
CA ALA A 70 1.55 17.59 13.65
C ALA A 70 1.75 18.26 12.28
N ARG A 71 3.00 18.42 11.82
CA ARG A 71 3.31 18.96 10.49
C ARG A 71 2.84 18.01 9.40
N TRP A 72 3.10 16.72 9.58
CA TRP A 72 2.62 15.70 8.64
C TRP A 72 1.10 15.70 8.56
N LEU A 73 0.39 15.75 9.69
CA LEU A 73 -1.08 15.80 9.73
C LEU A 73 -1.64 17.03 9.00
N TRP A 74 -1.00 18.18 9.16
CA TRP A 74 -1.40 19.39 8.44
C TRP A 74 -1.22 19.26 6.92
N ASN A 75 -0.09 18.70 6.48
CA ASN A 75 0.16 18.44 5.07
C ASN A 75 -0.82 17.41 4.50
N TYR A 76 -1.11 16.35 5.26
CA TYR A 76 -2.10 15.34 4.89
C TYR A 76 -3.50 15.94 4.74
N TYR A 77 -3.89 16.87 5.62
CA TYR A 77 -5.17 17.57 5.49
C TYR A 77 -5.24 18.44 4.23
N GLN A 78 -4.15 19.09 3.81
CA GLN A 78 -4.09 19.82 2.54
C GLN A 78 -4.20 18.84 1.36
N TYR A 79 -3.40 17.76 1.38
CA TYR A 79 -3.44 16.70 0.40
C TYR A 79 -4.86 16.13 0.21
N TYR A 80 -5.59 15.86 1.29
CA TYR A 80 -6.98 15.41 1.25
C TYR A 80 -7.92 16.40 0.53
N LYS A 81 -7.73 17.71 0.72
CA LYS A 81 -8.53 18.73 0.02
C LYS A 81 -8.23 18.74 -1.48
N ASP A 82 -6.98 18.57 -1.87
CA ASP A 82 -6.60 18.52 -3.27
C ASP A 82 -7.09 17.24 -3.94
N CYS A 83 -6.99 16.10 -3.25
CA CYS A 83 -7.57 14.82 -3.70
C CYS A 83 -9.07 14.93 -3.91
N LYS A 84 -9.81 15.69 -3.09
CA LYS A 84 -11.25 15.93 -3.32
C LYS A 84 -11.52 16.66 -4.64
N LYS A 85 -10.75 17.69 -4.96
CA LYS A 85 -10.90 18.45 -6.21
C LYS A 85 -10.58 17.57 -7.42
N ILE A 86 -9.49 16.82 -7.32
CA ILE A 86 -9.05 15.88 -8.37
C ILE A 86 -10.12 14.82 -8.59
N SER A 87 -10.55 14.13 -7.51
CA SER A 87 -11.58 13.09 -7.59
C SER A 87 -12.90 13.63 -8.13
N GLN A 88 -13.29 14.85 -7.76
CA GLN A 88 -14.49 15.47 -8.33
C GLN A 88 -14.40 15.67 -9.85
N LYS A 89 -13.26 16.12 -10.35
CA LYS A 89 -13.06 16.27 -11.79
C LYS A 89 -13.13 14.90 -12.49
N ILE A 90 -12.40 13.92 -11.98
CA ILE A 90 -12.34 12.57 -12.54
C ILE A 90 -13.73 11.93 -12.56
N LEU A 91 -14.43 11.89 -11.43
CA LEU A 91 -15.76 11.27 -11.34
C LEU A 91 -16.81 11.97 -12.22
N GLN A 92 -16.66 13.28 -12.50
CA GLN A 92 -17.51 14.00 -13.44
C GLN A 92 -17.21 13.65 -14.90
N GLU A 93 -15.94 13.44 -15.24
CA GLU A 93 -15.48 13.10 -16.59
C GLU A 93 -15.76 11.64 -16.93
N ASP A 94 -15.42 10.72 -16.01
CA ASP A 94 -15.53 9.28 -16.21
C ASP A 94 -16.97 8.76 -15.99
N ASN A 95 -17.79 9.48 -15.20
CA ASN A 95 -19.16 9.11 -14.83
C ASN A 95 -19.30 7.60 -14.47
N PRO A 96 -18.52 7.10 -13.49
CA PRO A 96 -18.44 5.68 -13.21
C PRO A 96 -19.72 5.17 -12.56
N TYR A 97 -20.02 3.88 -12.75
CA TYR A 97 -21.14 3.23 -12.08
C TYR A 97 -20.82 2.77 -10.65
N LEU A 98 -19.53 2.69 -10.31
CA LEU A 98 -19.01 2.24 -9.03
C LEU A 98 -17.65 2.90 -8.77
N VAL A 99 -17.44 3.33 -7.52
CA VAL A 99 -16.14 3.79 -7.02
C VAL A 99 -15.63 2.78 -6.00
N ILE A 100 -14.45 2.24 -6.26
CA ILE A 100 -13.68 1.47 -5.27
C ILE A 100 -12.56 2.37 -4.76
N SER A 101 -12.35 2.41 -3.45
CA SER A 101 -11.25 3.17 -2.85
C SER A 101 -10.52 2.32 -1.82
N ASP A 102 -9.21 2.15 -1.99
CA ASP A 102 -8.31 1.66 -0.94
C ASP A 102 -7.70 2.86 -0.22
N GLU A 103 -8.33 3.21 0.91
CA GLU A 103 -7.95 4.29 1.84
C GLU A 103 -7.80 5.71 1.27
N ASP A 104 -8.28 5.98 0.04
CA ASP A 104 -8.54 7.34 -0.40
C ASP A 104 -9.95 7.80 0.03
N PHE A 105 -10.04 8.37 1.23
CA PHE A 105 -11.29 8.89 1.77
C PHE A 105 -11.82 10.13 1.01
N ALA A 106 -10.99 10.76 0.17
CA ALA A 106 -11.39 11.94 -0.59
C ALA A 106 -12.36 11.56 -1.71
N SER A 107 -12.03 10.57 -2.54
CA SER A 107 -12.91 10.05 -3.59
C SER A 107 -14.23 9.53 -3.03
N LEU A 108 -14.21 8.76 -1.94
CA LEU A 108 -15.42 8.27 -1.28
C LEU A 108 -16.37 9.40 -0.89
N THR A 109 -15.82 10.48 -0.30
CA THR A 109 -16.64 11.64 0.07
C THR A 109 -17.31 12.29 -1.14
N VAL A 110 -16.63 12.32 -2.28
CA VAL A 110 -17.15 12.92 -3.51
C VAL A 110 -18.18 11.99 -4.16
N ALA A 111 -17.87 10.70 -4.29
CA ALA A 111 -18.76 9.68 -4.84
C ALA A 111 -20.09 9.61 -4.07
N GLN A 112 -20.04 9.61 -2.73
CA GLN A 112 -21.22 9.64 -1.86
C GLN A 112 -22.09 10.89 -2.09
N LYS A 113 -21.49 12.07 -2.32
CA LYS A 113 -22.24 13.30 -2.66
C LYS A 113 -22.90 13.21 -4.04
N MET A 114 -22.22 12.57 -4.99
CA MET A 114 -22.73 12.32 -6.33
C MET A 114 -23.70 11.13 -6.39
N LYS A 115 -23.91 10.44 -5.27
CA LYS A 115 -24.75 9.23 -5.15
C LYS A 115 -24.28 8.08 -6.05
N ILE A 116 -22.96 8.00 -6.26
CA ILE A 116 -22.32 6.87 -6.93
C ILE A 116 -22.10 5.78 -5.86
N PRO A 117 -22.42 4.50 -6.14
CA PRO A 117 -22.09 3.39 -5.26
C PRO A 117 -20.61 3.36 -4.89
N THR A 118 -20.31 2.96 -3.65
CA THR A 118 -18.96 3.00 -3.08
C THR A 118 -18.58 1.71 -2.36
N VAL A 119 -17.37 1.23 -2.66
CA VAL A 119 -16.68 0.18 -1.91
C VAL A 119 -15.43 0.78 -1.29
N LEU A 120 -15.26 0.65 0.02
CA LEU A 120 -14.03 1.00 0.72
C LEU A 120 -13.24 -0.28 0.99
N ILE A 121 -11.94 -0.29 0.70
CA ILE A 121 -10.97 -1.27 1.18
C ILE A 121 -10.13 -0.56 2.23
N THR A 122 -9.98 -1.15 3.42
CA THR A 122 -9.18 -0.55 4.49
C THR A 122 -8.70 -1.58 5.49
N ASP A 123 -7.53 -1.32 6.07
CA ASP A 123 -7.03 -2.02 7.26
C ASP A 123 -7.04 -1.11 8.52
N VAL A 124 -7.61 0.09 8.41
CA VAL A 124 -7.71 1.08 9.48
C VAL A 124 -9.14 1.58 9.68
N LEU A 125 -9.73 1.24 10.84
CA LEU A 125 -11.02 1.80 11.28
C LEU A 125 -10.87 3.02 12.19
N GLU A 126 -9.70 3.23 12.79
CA GLU A 126 -9.39 4.39 13.62
C GLU A 126 -7.89 4.68 13.63
N THR A 127 -7.50 5.95 13.59
CA THR A 127 -6.10 6.38 13.78
C THR A 127 -5.83 6.76 15.24
N ARG A 128 -4.63 6.38 15.76
CA ARG A 128 -4.19 6.67 17.14
C ARG A 128 -2.70 7.04 17.24
N PHE A 129 -2.22 7.92 16.36
CA PHE A 129 -0.79 8.26 16.26
C PHE A 129 -0.41 9.59 16.93
N THR A 130 -1.36 10.44 17.35
CA THR A 130 -1.04 11.73 18.00
C THR A 130 -1.26 11.73 19.52
N LYS A 131 -0.51 12.55 20.24
CA LYS A 131 -0.66 12.80 21.69
C LYS A 131 -0.90 14.29 21.95
N GLY A 132 -1.49 14.63 23.10
CA GLY A 132 -1.71 16.02 23.51
C GLY A 132 -2.77 16.75 22.66
N LEU A 133 -2.59 18.05 22.40
CA LEU A 133 -3.57 18.88 21.69
C LEU A 133 -3.89 18.41 20.26
N ALA A 134 -2.93 17.74 19.59
CA ALA A 134 -3.14 17.17 18.26
C ALA A 134 -4.20 16.03 18.26
N SER A 135 -4.41 15.38 19.41
CA SER A 135 -5.42 14.30 19.54
C SER A 135 -6.86 14.79 19.34
N PHE A 136 -7.14 16.07 19.56
CA PHE A 136 -8.46 16.63 19.27
C PHE A 136 -8.74 16.71 17.76
N ILE A 137 -7.70 17.01 16.96
CA ILE A 137 -7.78 17.03 15.50
C ILE A 137 -7.98 15.59 15.00
N GLU A 138 -7.19 14.65 15.51
CA GLU A 138 -7.31 13.22 15.18
C GLU A 138 -8.68 12.66 15.52
N LYS A 139 -9.24 12.96 16.71
CA LYS A 139 -10.62 12.56 17.07
C LYS A 139 -11.66 13.07 16.08
N LYS A 140 -11.52 14.31 15.61
CA LYS A 140 -12.43 14.89 14.62
C LYS A 140 -12.28 14.20 13.26
N MET A 141 -11.05 13.87 12.87
CA MET A 141 -10.77 13.10 11.65
C MET A 141 -11.34 11.69 11.74
N ASN A 142 -11.12 10.98 12.85
CA ASN A 142 -11.70 9.67 13.11
C ASN A 142 -13.22 9.71 13.03
N LYS A 143 -13.88 10.71 13.65
CA LYS A 143 -15.32 10.88 13.52
C LYS A 143 -15.75 11.05 12.06
N SER A 144 -15.05 11.90 11.31
CA SER A 144 -15.33 12.08 9.87
C SER A 144 -15.12 10.79 9.08
N MET A 145 -14.07 10.03 9.39
CA MET A 145 -13.76 8.75 8.75
C MET A 145 -14.84 7.71 9.01
N HIS A 146 -15.29 7.58 10.27
CA HIS A 146 -16.40 6.69 10.65
C HIS A 146 -17.69 7.03 9.89
N GLU A 147 -17.99 8.32 9.72
CA GLU A 147 -19.17 8.75 8.96
C GLU A 147 -19.05 8.42 7.45
N ILE A 148 -17.84 8.45 6.88
CA ILE A 148 -17.60 8.03 5.50
C ILE A 148 -17.76 6.51 5.38
N ILE A 149 -17.13 5.74 6.28
CA ILE A 149 -17.18 4.27 6.33
C ILE A 149 -18.62 3.77 6.41
N LYS A 150 -19.44 4.34 7.31
CA LYS A 150 -20.85 3.96 7.48
C LYS A 150 -21.71 4.24 6.25
N LYS A 151 -21.31 5.18 5.41
CA LYS A 151 -22.03 5.55 4.17
C LYS A 151 -21.57 4.76 2.96
N CYS A 152 -20.50 3.98 3.06
CA CYS A 152 -20.10 3.07 2.00
C CYS A 152 -21.11 1.93 1.88
N ASP A 153 -21.39 1.52 0.65
CA ASP A 153 -22.30 0.39 0.38
C ASP A 153 -21.68 -0.91 0.89
N ILE A 154 -20.36 -1.08 0.70
CA ILE A 154 -19.57 -2.18 1.24
C ILE A 154 -18.23 -1.66 1.75
N VAL A 155 -17.76 -2.22 2.85
CA VAL A 155 -16.41 -2.02 3.40
C VAL A 155 -15.73 -3.38 3.43
N ILE A 156 -14.58 -3.51 2.80
CA ILE A 156 -13.77 -4.73 2.74
C ILE A 156 -12.58 -4.55 3.67
N LEU A 157 -12.46 -5.42 4.66
CA LEU A 157 -11.21 -5.58 5.43
C LEU A 157 -10.43 -6.79 4.89
N PRO A 158 -9.14 -6.62 4.57
CA PRO A 158 -8.26 -7.70 4.13
C PRO A 158 -7.77 -8.53 5.33
N GLU A 159 -8.68 -8.90 6.22
CA GLU A 159 -8.42 -9.70 7.42
C GLU A 159 -9.43 -10.85 7.56
N ASN A 160 -9.06 -11.88 8.31
CA ASN A 160 -9.99 -12.93 8.73
C ASN A 160 -10.94 -12.41 9.81
N GLY A 161 -12.18 -12.89 9.80
CA GLY A 161 -13.15 -12.68 10.86
C GLY A 161 -14.58 -12.72 10.34
N ASP A 162 -15.53 -12.45 11.23
CA ASP A 162 -16.95 -12.48 10.87
C ASP A 162 -17.40 -11.18 10.22
N ASP A 163 -18.35 -11.24 9.29
CA ASP A 163 -18.95 -10.06 8.70
C ASP A 163 -19.81 -9.28 9.70
N GLN A 164 -19.93 -7.96 9.51
CA GLN A 164 -20.75 -7.11 10.37
C GLN A 164 -21.32 -5.92 9.59
N ASP A 165 -22.63 -5.68 9.61
CA ASP A 165 -23.26 -4.54 8.91
C ASP A 165 -22.85 -4.48 7.43
N ASN A 166 -22.26 -3.36 6.97
CA ASN A 166 -21.70 -3.17 5.63
C ASN A 166 -20.24 -3.66 5.50
N ILE A 167 -19.65 -4.17 6.58
CA ILE A 167 -18.28 -4.67 6.63
C ILE A 167 -18.23 -6.15 6.23
N ARG A 168 -17.29 -6.48 5.34
CA ARG A 168 -16.94 -7.82 4.88
C ARG A 168 -15.47 -8.11 5.17
N ARG A 169 -15.20 -9.21 5.86
CA ARG A 169 -13.84 -9.65 6.22
C ARG A 169 -13.43 -10.80 5.33
N VAL A 170 -12.56 -10.51 4.37
CA VAL A 170 -12.25 -11.43 3.24
C VAL A 170 -10.76 -11.77 3.13
N GLY A 171 -9.99 -11.45 4.16
CA GLY A 171 -8.54 -11.54 4.11
C GLY A 171 -7.96 -12.93 4.27
N PRO A 172 -6.64 -13.06 4.03
CA PRO A 172 -5.76 -12.02 3.49
C PRO A 172 -5.96 -11.84 1.97
N ILE A 173 -5.87 -10.60 1.48
CA ILE A 173 -5.88 -10.32 0.05
C ILE A 173 -4.44 -10.11 -0.40
N VAL A 174 -3.87 -11.11 -1.06
CA VAL A 174 -2.48 -11.11 -1.53
C VAL A 174 -2.40 -11.57 -2.98
N ARG A 175 -1.35 -11.13 -3.68
CA ARG A 175 -1.08 -11.60 -5.04
C ARG A 175 -0.77 -13.09 -5.01
N GLN A 176 -1.41 -13.82 -5.90
CA GLN A 176 -1.16 -15.25 -6.07
C GLN A 176 0.03 -15.49 -6.99
N THR A 177 0.64 -16.66 -6.86
CA THR A 177 1.66 -17.17 -7.79
C THR A 177 1.32 -18.58 -8.20
N ASN A 178 1.56 -18.91 -9.47
CA ASN A 178 1.36 -20.25 -10.00
C ASN A 178 2.64 -21.11 -9.90
N TYR A 179 3.71 -20.56 -9.35
CA TYR A 179 4.99 -21.26 -9.17
C TYR A 179 5.07 -21.88 -7.77
N SER A 180 5.62 -23.09 -7.71
CA SER A 180 6.09 -23.68 -6.47
C SER A 180 7.26 -22.89 -5.88
N ARG A 181 7.52 -23.09 -4.59
CA ARG A 181 8.67 -22.51 -3.91
C ARG A 181 9.98 -22.88 -4.61
N GLU A 182 10.13 -24.12 -5.01
CA GLU A 182 11.32 -24.65 -5.70
C GLU A 182 11.51 -24.02 -7.07
N GLU A 183 10.44 -23.79 -7.83
CA GLU A 183 10.49 -23.08 -9.11
C GLU A 183 10.90 -21.63 -8.93
N LEU A 184 10.35 -20.92 -7.94
CA LEU A 184 10.75 -19.55 -7.64
C LEU A 184 12.19 -19.46 -7.17
N ARG A 185 12.65 -20.41 -6.35
CA ARG A 185 14.06 -20.48 -5.94
C ARG A 185 14.98 -20.68 -7.13
N LYS A 186 14.63 -21.57 -8.07
CA LYS A 186 15.39 -21.74 -9.33
C LYS A 186 15.36 -20.49 -10.19
N LYS A 187 14.18 -19.90 -10.41
CA LYS A 187 13.95 -18.67 -11.21
C LYS A 187 14.78 -17.49 -10.68
N ASN A 188 14.92 -17.37 -9.36
CA ASN A 188 15.65 -16.29 -8.71
C ASN A 188 17.09 -16.66 -8.33
N SER A 189 17.55 -17.88 -8.64
CA SER A 189 18.89 -18.39 -8.28
C SER A 189 19.15 -18.42 -6.76
N PHE A 190 18.16 -18.79 -5.95
CA PHE A 190 18.30 -18.98 -4.51
C PHE A 190 18.81 -20.39 -4.20
N GLU A 191 20.13 -20.54 -4.23
CA GLU A 191 20.82 -21.84 -4.05
C GLU A 191 21.11 -22.18 -2.59
N LYS A 192 21.23 -21.16 -1.74
CA LYS A 192 21.60 -21.29 -0.32
C LYS A 192 20.41 -21.02 0.59
N LYS A 193 20.63 -21.05 1.90
CA LYS A 193 19.67 -20.45 2.85
C LYS A 193 19.60 -18.96 2.56
N THR A 194 18.40 -18.47 2.27
CA THR A 194 18.19 -17.11 1.76
C THR A 194 17.43 -16.26 2.76
N ILE A 195 18.03 -15.13 3.15
CA ILE A 195 17.36 -14.06 3.90
C ILE A 195 16.95 -12.98 2.90
N VAL A 196 15.66 -12.66 2.84
CA VAL A 196 15.17 -11.48 2.12
C VAL A 196 15.00 -10.33 3.13
N ILE A 197 15.58 -9.18 2.80
CA ILE A 197 15.38 -7.93 3.53
C ILE A 197 14.53 -7.02 2.65
N SER A 198 13.40 -6.53 3.16
CA SER A 198 12.56 -5.56 2.45
C SER A 198 11.97 -4.51 3.39
N ILE A 199 11.98 -3.26 2.94
CA ILE A 199 11.50 -2.11 3.74
C ILE A 199 10.29 -1.41 3.12
N GLY A 200 9.68 -2.01 2.10
CA GLY A 200 8.57 -1.42 1.37
C GLY A 200 9.00 -0.29 0.43
N GLY A 201 8.10 0.67 0.22
CA GLY A 201 8.22 1.68 -0.83
C GLY A 201 9.01 2.96 -0.48
N THR A 202 9.30 3.17 0.80
CA THR A 202 9.84 4.45 1.32
C THR A 202 11.21 4.27 1.95
N ASP A 203 11.89 5.36 2.25
CA ASP A 203 13.18 5.38 2.94
C ASP A 203 13.09 5.12 4.47
N THR A 204 11.87 5.07 5.01
CA THR A 204 11.59 4.92 6.45
C THR A 204 12.28 3.71 7.09
N GLY A 205 12.48 2.62 6.33
CA GLY A 205 13.13 1.41 6.84
C GLY A 205 14.63 1.32 6.62
N LEU A 206 15.30 2.37 6.12
CA LEU A 206 16.74 2.31 5.83
C LEU A 206 17.57 1.81 7.03
N PHE A 207 17.22 2.24 8.25
CA PHE A 207 17.86 1.81 9.49
C PHE A 207 17.79 0.28 9.68
N LEU A 208 16.71 -0.37 9.24
CA LEU A 208 16.51 -1.81 9.35
C LEU A 208 17.46 -2.56 8.41
N ILE A 209 17.66 -2.07 7.19
CA ILE A 209 18.63 -2.63 6.25
C ILE A 209 20.03 -2.59 6.88
N GLU A 210 20.43 -1.42 7.38
CA GLU A 210 21.76 -1.23 7.95
C GLU A 210 22.00 -2.13 9.17
N LYS A 211 21.03 -2.22 10.08
CA LYS A 211 21.13 -3.09 11.25
C LYS A 211 21.07 -4.58 10.92
N ALA A 212 20.25 -4.97 9.94
CA ALA A 212 20.19 -6.36 9.49
C ALA A 212 21.52 -6.78 8.86
N LEU A 213 22.08 -5.99 7.95
CA LEU A 213 23.36 -6.30 7.30
C LEU A 213 24.52 -6.35 8.31
N ASP A 214 24.61 -5.37 9.22
CA ASP A 214 25.61 -5.38 10.30
C ASP A 214 25.49 -6.64 11.17
N THR A 215 24.27 -7.04 11.53
CA THR A 215 24.03 -8.23 12.37
C THR A 215 24.35 -9.52 11.62
N ILE A 216 23.88 -9.66 10.38
CA ILE A 216 24.10 -10.86 9.55
C ILE A 216 25.59 -11.04 9.28
N SER A 217 26.34 -9.96 9.06
CA SER A 217 27.80 -10.04 8.84
C SER A 217 28.58 -10.67 10.01
N LYS A 218 28.00 -10.67 11.20
CA LYS A 218 28.58 -11.26 12.42
C LYS A 218 28.20 -12.74 12.61
N ILE A 219 27.28 -13.24 11.79
CA ILE A 219 26.84 -14.64 11.81
C ILE A 219 27.76 -15.43 10.88
N ASN A 220 28.54 -16.36 11.43
CA ASN A 220 29.42 -17.24 10.65
C ASN A 220 28.61 -18.40 10.04
N GLN A 221 27.72 -18.10 9.10
CA GLN A 221 26.93 -19.08 8.36
C GLN A 221 26.95 -18.76 6.86
N ASP A 222 26.89 -19.80 6.03
CA ASP A 222 26.77 -19.65 4.58
C ASP A 222 25.33 -19.27 4.19
N ILE A 223 25.04 -17.97 4.25
CA ILE A 223 23.72 -17.38 4.00
C ILE A 223 23.81 -16.44 2.80
N GLU A 224 22.85 -16.55 1.89
CA GLU A 224 22.63 -15.55 0.85
C GLU A 224 21.70 -14.46 1.37
N VAL A 225 22.10 -13.20 1.25
CA VAL A 225 21.26 -12.05 1.59
C VAL A 225 20.76 -11.41 0.29
N ILE A 226 19.45 -11.29 0.17
CA ILE A 226 18.76 -10.60 -0.91
C ILE A 226 18.14 -9.34 -0.35
N LEU A 227 18.49 -8.20 -0.93
CA LEU A 227 17.92 -6.91 -0.55
C LEU A 227 16.93 -6.44 -1.61
N VAL A 228 15.70 -6.14 -1.19
CA VAL A 228 14.72 -5.40 -1.97
C VAL A 228 14.55 -4.04 -1.32
N SER A 229 15.34 -3.06 -1.77
CA SER A 229 15.43 -1.73 -1.17
C SER A 229 14.27 -0.81 -1.49
N GLY A 230 13.43 -1.16 -2.47
CA GLY A 230 12.31 -0.34 -2.91
C GLY A 230 12.73 0.82 -3.83
N PRO A 231 11.78 1.62 -4.33
CA PRO A 231 12.03 2.65 -5.34
C PRO A 231 12.69 3.92 -4.79
N ALA A 232 12.57 4.19 -3.49
CA ALA A 232 13.09 5.41 -2.86
C ALA A 232 14.60 5.34 -2.50
N ILE A 233 15.21 4.16 -2.53
CA ILE A 233 16.60 3.96 -2.09
C ILE A 233 17.53 3.77 -3.29
N SER A 234 18.47 4.71 -3.48
CA SER A 234 19.57 4.62 -4.45
C SER A 234 20.91 4.21 -3.83
N LYS A 235 20.97 4.07 -2.50
CA LYS A 235 22.18 3.68 -1.77
C LYS A 235 22.63 2.28 -2.21
N LYS A 236 23.93 2.14 -2.46
CA LYS A 236 24.57 0.84 -2.69
C LYS A 236 24.90 0.19 -1.37
N PHE A 237 24.75 -1.12 -1.31
CA PHE A 237 25.06 -1.95 -0.15
C PHE A 237 26.06 -3.02 -0.58
N GLU A 238 27.03 -3.29 0.29
CA GLU A 238 28.05 -4.31 0.06
C GLU A 238 27.61 -5.66 0.65
N ASN A 239 28.21 -6.75 0.15
CA ASN A 239 27.98 -8.11 0.64
C ASN A 239 26.51 -8.57 0.61
N VAL A 240 25.74 -8.05 -0.35
CA VAL A 240 24.33 -8.37 -0.54
C VAL A 240 23.98 -8.34 -2.02
N ARG A 241 23.05 -9.20 -2.46
CA ARG A 241 22.45 -9.10 -3.79
C ARG A 241 21.26 -8.13 -3.72
N ASN A 242 21.51 -6.87 -4.07
CA ASN A 242 20.46 -5.85 -4.10
C ASN A 242 19.68 -5.90 -5.42
N LEU A 243 18.41 -6.26 -5.33
CA LEU A 243 17.46 -6.29 -6.46
C LEU A 243 16.75 -4.94 -6.67
N GLY A 244 16.94 -3.97 -5.79
CA GLY A 244 16.29 -2.66 -5.89
C GLY A 244 14.78 -2.75 -5.67
N PHE A 245 14.01 -2.32 -6.67
CA PHE A 245 12.56 -2.47 -6.70
C PHE A 245 12.16 -3.71 -7.50
N VAL A 246 11.19 -4.48 -6.98
CA VAL A 246 10.65 -5.68 -7.63
C VAL A 246 9.13 -5.57 -7.69
N ASP A 247 8.54 -5.89 -8.84
CA ASP A 247 7.10 -5.74 -9.04
C ASP A 247 6.28 -6.71 -8.17
N ASN A 248 6.79 -7.92 -7.94
CA ASN A 248 6.12 -8.96 -7.17
C ASN A 248 6.99 -9.47 -5.99
N LEU A 249 7.04 -8.68 -4.91
CA LEU A 249 7.78 -9.04 -3.69
C LEU A 249 7.28 -10.35 -3.06
N HIS A 250 5.99 -10.67 -3.19
CA HIS A 250 5.37 -11.88 -2.62
C HIS A 250 6.06 -13.17 -3.11
N GLU A 251 6.48 -13.24 -4.38
CA GLU A 251 7.22 -14.39 -4.91
C GLU A 251 8.59 -14.57 -4.23
N LEU A 252 9.28 -13.47 -3.94
CA LEU A 252 10.58 -13.54 -3.25
C LEU A 252 10.43 -13.93 -1.79
N ILE A 253 9.39 -13.41 -1.12
CA ILE A 253 9.06 -13.79 0.26
C ILE A 253 8.75 -15.28 0.34
N PHE A 254 7.92 -15.80 -0.58
CA PHE A 254 7.55 -17.21 -0.61
C PHE A 254 8.74 -18.14 -0.89
N ALA A 255 9.72 -17.69 -1.69
CA ALA A 255 10.94 -18.42 -2.00
C ALA A 255 11.99 -18.39 -0.86
N ALA A 256 11.94 -17.41 0.03
CA ALA A 256 12.92 -17.18 1.08
C ALA A 256 12.87 -18.22 2.21
N ASP A 257 13.91 -18.25 3.03
CA ASP A 257 13.96 -19.01 4.28
C ASP A 257 13.67 -18.12 5.50
N LEU A 258 13.94 -16.80 5.39
CA LEU A 258 13.63 -15.79 6.40
C LEU A 258 13.35 -14.44 5.72
N LEU A 259 12.35 -13.73 6.23
CA LEU A 259 12.06 -12.34 5.88
C LEU A 259 12.42 -11.41 7.05
N ILE A 260 13.16 -10.35 6.75
CA ILE A 260 13.34 -9.19 7.64
C ILE A 260 12.60 -8.01 7.01
N SER A 261 11.57 -7.51 7.69
CA SER A 261 10.75 -6.41 7.18
C SER A 261 10.25 -5.48 8.27
N LEU A 262 9.63 -4.36 7.86
CA LEU A 262 8.91 -3.45 8.74
C LEU A 262 7.56 -4.02 9.23
N ALA A 263 7.17 -5.22 8.78
CA ALA A 263 5.87 -5.85 9.07
C ALA A 263 4.68 -4.92 8.76
N GLY A 264 4.75 -4.21 7.63
CA GLY A 264 3.59 -3.49 7.09
C GLY A 264 2.47 -4.47 6.77
N LYS A 265 1.21 -4.04 6.83
CA LYS A 265 0.04 -4.94 6.80
C LYS A 265 -0.02 -5.90 5.59
N SER A 266 0.54 -5.48 4.45
CA SER A 266 0.54 -6.26 3.20
C SER A 266 1.78 -7.14 3.00
N THR A 267 2.75 -7.08 3.91
CA THR A 267 4.02 -7.81 3.89
C THR A 267 3.96 -9.03 4.80
#